data_AF-A0A8H7HRR4-F1
#
_entry.id   AF-A0A8H7HRR4-F1
#
_cell.length_a   1.000
_cell.length_b   1.000
_cell.length_c   1.000
_cell.angle_alpha   90.00
_cell.angle_beta   90.00
_cell.angle_gamma   90.00
#
_symmetry.space_group_name_H-M   'P 1'
#
loop_
_entity.id
_entity.type
_entity.pdbx_description
1 polymer ?
#
loop_
_entity_poly.entity_id
_entity_poly.type
_entity_poly.pdbx_seq_one_letter_code
_entity_poly.pdbx_strand_id
1 'polypeptide(L)'
;MSGPSALPYPALHKDAKFVILSDWDGTITNFDSNDYLTDNVGFGYDKRRASNKEVLLGNITFRDSFREMLESVHMPFDECKELLKKNIKLDTGFKEFFEWCKTNNVPFIIVSSGMEPLIRAVLSNLIGDEDAARIDIISNNVRFDADGSWHIVYRHPERSGAESGAIVCSGFGHDKSQAILPYRDLPHRPTLLFFGDGVSDMSAAKHADVLFAKNDKPEGENDLAEYCKKEGIPHILFRTFAGALPIVKDVVEGRKSVEQALAVRNAEQPAA
;
A
#
# COMPACT_ATOMS: atom_id res chain seq x y z
N MET A 1 -6.33 -14.82 10.22
CA MET A 1 -4.89 -14.59 10.01
C MET A 1 -4.53 -15.22 8.68
N SER A 2 -3.90 -14.49 7.76
CA SER A 2 -3.49 -15.08 6.48
C SER A 2 -2.39 -16.14 6.66
N GLY A 3 -2.23 -17.02 5.66
CA GLY A 3 -1.11 -17.95 5.61
C GLY A 3 0.26 -17.25 5.50
N PRO A 4 1.37 -17.96 5.72
CA PRO A 4 2.71 -17.39 5.58
C PRO A 4 2.98 -16.95 4.14
N SER A 5 3.83 -15.94 3.97
CA SER A 5 4.23 -15.43 2.64
C SER A 5 4.88 -16.53 1.78
N ALA A 6 4.47 -16.60 0.51
CA ALA A 6 5.09 -17.42 -0.53
C ALA A 6 6.29 -16.72 -1.20
N LEU A 7 6.50 -15.43 -0.92
CA LEU A 7 7.58 -14.61 -1.46
C LEU A 7 8.54 -14.17 -0.33
N PRO A 8 9.84 -13.97 -0.62
CA PRO A 8 10.79 -13.50 0.39
C PRO A 8 10.45 -12.09 0.88
N TYR A 9 10.84 -11.80 2.12
CA TYR A 9 10.84 -10.45 2.68
C TYR A 9 12.23 -9.84 2.61
N PRO A 10 12.34 -8.51 2.45
CA PRO A 10 13.60 -7.81 2.65
C PRO A 10 14.09 -7.95 4.10
N ALA A 11 15.38 -7.71 4.31
CA ALA A 11 15.95 -7.72 5.64
C ALA A 11 15.35 -6.59 6.49
N LEU A 12 15.07 -6.86 7.76
CA LEU A 12 14.57 -5.82 8.67
C LEU A 12 15.67 -4.80 8.99
N HIS A 13 15.31 -3.52 9.04
CA HIS A 13 16.18 -2.46 9.55
C HIS A 13 16.25 -2.47 11.08
N LYS A 14 16.97 -3.44 11.64
CA LYS A 14 16.98 -3.73 13.10
C LYS A 14 17.53 -2.61 13.98
N ASP A 15 18.40 -1.77 13.42
CA ASP A 15 19.05 -0.66 14.16
C ASP A 15 18.37 0.69 13.93
N ALA A 16 17.33 0.74 13.10
CA ALA A 16 16.62 1.97 12.81
C ALA A 16 15.75 2.39 14.00
N LYS A 17 15.71 3.70 14.29
CA LYS A 17 14.80 4.28 15.30
C LYS A 17 13.39 4.49 14.76
N PHE A 18 13.28 4.69 13.46
CA PHE A 18 12.04 4.96 12.75
C PHE A 18 12.05 4.14 11.47
N VAL A 19 10.90 3.60 11.06
CA VAL A 19 10.72 2.98 9.75
C VAL A 19 9.42 3.51 9.16
N ILE A 20 9.49 3.96 7.92
CA ILE A 20 8.33 4.44 7.17
C ILE A 20 7.94 3.35 6.17
N LEU A 21 6.69 2.92 6.26
CA LEU A 21 6.06 2.04 5.29
C LEU A 21 4.96 2.82 4.58
N SER A 22 4.76 2.55 3.30
CA SER A 22 3.73 3.22 2.51
C SER A 22 3.10 2.29 1.51
N ASP A 23 1.79 2.43 1.31
CA ASP A 23 1.16 1.95 0.08
C ASP A 23 1.72 2.70 -1.13
N TRP A 24 1.60 2.06 -2.30
CA TRP A 24 1.99 2.59 -3.59
C TRP A 24 0.81 3.26 -4.29
N ASP A 25 -0.13 2.44 -4.73
CA ASP A 25 -1.26 2.80 -5.58
C ASP A 25 -2.25 3.67 -4.80
N GLY A 26 -2.51 4.90 -5.26
CA GLY A 26 -3.43 5.84 -4.58
C GLY A 26 -2.84 6.58 -3.37
N THR A 27 -1.65 6.17 -2.91
CA THR A 27 -0.91 6.83 -1.82
C THR A 27 0.30 7.61 -2.34
N ILE A 28 1.29 6.89 -2.90
CA ILE A 28 2.49 7.49 -3.52
C ILE A 28 2.19 7.92 -4.96
N THR A 29 1.27 7.23 -5.64
CA THR A 29 0.84 7.55 -7.00
C THR A 29 -0.55 8.16 -7.01
N ASN A 30 -0.81 8.98 -8.03
CA ASN A 30 -2.11 9.62 -8.23
C ASN A 30 -3.23 8.68 -8.70
N PHE A 31 -2.88 7.49 -9.20
CA PHE A 31 -3.81 6.46 -9.65
C PHE A 31 -3.35 5.09 -9.17
N ASP A 32 -4.32 4.19 -8.99
CA ASP A 32 -4.03 2.75 -8.86
C ASP A 32 -3.66 2.18 -10.24
N SER A 33 -2.49 1.56 -10.31
CA SER A 33 -1.90 0.98 -11.51
C SER A 33 -2.77 -0.12 -12.11
N ASN A 34 -3.35 -0.97 -11.27
CA ASN A 34 -4.15 -2.11 -11.70
C ASN A 34 -5.54 -1.65 -12.14
N ASP A 35 -6.14 -0.71 -11.41
CA ASP A 35 -7.38 -0.04 -11.85
C ASP A 35 -7.16 0.64 -13.19
N TYR A 36 -6.05 1.37 -13.36
CA TYR A 36 -5.74 2.06 -14.62
C TYR A 36 -5.62 1.09 -15.79
N LEU A 37 -4.91 -0.04 -15.63
CA LEU A 37 -4.85 -1.08 -16.67
C LEU A 37 -6.23 -1.65 -16.97
N THR A 38 -6.98 -2.01 -15.92
CA THR A 38 -8.33 -2.60 -16.06
C THR A 38 -9.29 -1.65 -16.79
N ASP A 39 -9.24 -0.37 -16.45
CA ASP A 39 -10.15 0.65 -16.97
C ASP A 39 -9.87 1.00 -18.44
N ASN A 40 -8.60 0.95 -18.86
CA ASN A 40 -8.19 1.41 -20.19
C ASN A 40 -7.90 0.29 -21.18
N VAL A 41 -7.44 -0.87 -20.72
CA VAL A 41 -7.01 -2.00 -21.57
C VAL A 41 -7.55 -3.36 -21.11
N GLY A 42 -8.31 -3.39 -20.01
CA GLY A 42 -9.06 -4.55 -19.55
C GLY A 42 -10.54 -4.43 -19.88
N PHE A 43 -11.39 -4.92 -18.97
CA PHE A 43 -12.84 -4.92 -19.18
C PHE A 43 -13.54 -3.56 -18.95
N GLY A 44 -12.82 -2.51 -18.57
CA GLY A 44 -13.34 -1.15 -18.40
C GLY A 44 -13.86 -0.77 -17.00
N TYR A 45 -13.97 0.55 -16.80
CA TYR A 45 -14.34 1.20 -15.53
C TYR A 45 -15.66 0.70 -14.93
N ASP A 46 -16.71 0.60 -15.73
CA ASP A 46 -18.05 0.27 -15.22
C ASP A 46 -18.10 -1.13 -14.59
N LYS A 47 -17.45 -2.10 -15.24
CA LYS A 47 -17.39 -3.48 -14.74
C LYS A 47 -16.50 -3.57 -13.50
N ARG A 48 -15.38 -2.83 -13.46
CA ARG A 48 -14.54 -2.73 -12.26
C ARG A 48 -15.32 -2.21 -11.07
N ARG A 49 -16.02 -1.09 -11.25
CA ARG A 49 -16.82 -0.46 -10.18
C ARG A 49 -17.95 -1.36 -9.71
N ALA A 50 -18.57 -2.12 -10.61
CA ALA A 50 -19.55 -3.14 -10.21
C ALA A 50 -18.89 -4.22 -9.33
N SER A 51 -17.73 -4.75 -9.73
CA SER A 51 -16.99 -5.76 -8.95
C SER A 51 -16.56 -5.24 -7.56
N ASN A 52 -16.07 -4.00 -7.46
CA ASN A 52 -15.70 -3.39 -6.17
C ASN A 52 -16.90 -3.28 -5.22
N LYS A 53 -18.10 -3.00 -5.73
CA LYS A 53 -19.32 -2.99 -4.90
C LYS A 53 -19.64 -4.38 -4.35
N GLU A 54 -19.49 -5.44 -5.14
CA GLU A 54 -19.70 -6.82 -4.68
C GLU A 54 -18.69 -7.22 -3.60
N VAL A 55 -17.44 -6.74 -3.69
CA VAL A 55 -16.43 -6.91 -2.64
C VAL A 55 -16.86 -6.22 -1.34
N LEU A 56 -17.33 -4.97 -1.43
CA LEU A 56 -17.79 -4.21 -0.26
C LEU A 56 -19.03 -4.82 0.39
N LEU A 57 -19.91 -5.45 -0.40
CA LEU A 57 -21.06 -6.21 0.10
C LEU A 57 -20.68 -7.57 0.70
N GLY A 58 -19.43 -8.02 0.51
CA GLY A 58 -18.95 -9.32 0.97
C GLY A 58 -19.41 -10.50 0.11
N ASN A 59 -19.96 -10.23 -1.09
CA ASN A 59 -20.45 -11.27 -2.00
C ASN A 59 -19.31 -12.00 -2.71
N ILE A 60 -18.21 -11.29 -2.99
CA ILE A 60 -16.97 -11.85 -3.55
C ILE A 60 -15.77 -11.36 -2.75
N THR A 61 -14.63 -12.04 -2.85
CA THR A 61 -13.40 -11.60 -2.18
C THR A 61 -12.69 -10.54 -3.01
N PHE A 62 -11.93 -9.63 -2.36
CA PHE A 62 -11.07 -8.67 -3.06
C PHE A 62 -10.10 -9.40 -3.99
N ARG A 63 -9.53 -10.51 -3.55
CA ARG A 63 -8.61 -11.34 -4.34
C ARG A 63 -9.26 -11.83 -5.64
N ASP A 64 -10.48 -12.35 -5.56
CA ASP A 64 -11.18 -12.87 -6.74
C ASP A 64 -11.50 -11.75 -7.72
N SER A 65 -12.02 -10.63 -7.23
CA SER A 65 -12.21 -9.41 -8.02
C SER A 65 -10.91 -8.94 -8.67
N PHE A 66 -9.81 -8.92 -7.91
CA PHE A 66 -8.49 -8.54 -8.38
C PHE A 66 -7.95 -9.49 -9.45
N ARG A 67 -8.17 -10.80 -9.30
CA ARG A 67 -7.81 -11.78 -10.33
C ARG A 67 -8.55 -11.51 -11.63
N GLU A 68 -9.88 -11.32 -11.57
CA GLU A 68 -10.70 -11.06 -12.76
C GLU A 68 -10.31 -9.76 -13.46
N MET A 69 -9.96 -8.73 -12.70
CA MET A 69 -9.42 -7.48 -13.25
C MET A 69 -8.16 -7.72 -14.06
N LEU A 70 -7.17 -8.40 -13.48
CA LEU A 70 -5.89 -8.67 -14.15
C LEU A 70 -6.05 -9.61 -15.35
N GLU A 71 -6.87 -10.66 -15.24
CA GLU A 71 -7.14 -11.61 -16.33
C GLU A 71 -7.87 -10.97 -17.52
N SER A 72 -8.54 -9.84 -17.31
CA SER A 72 -9.16 -9.09 -18.40
C SER A 72 -8.17 -8.31 -19.27
N VAL A 73 -6.94 -8.12 -18.78
CA VAL A 73 -5.89 -7.39 -19.49
C VAL A 73 -5.10 -8.36 -20.38
N HIS A 74 -5.41 -8.36 -21.67
CA HIS A 74 -4.72 -9.19 -22.66
C HIS A 74 -3.50 -8.51 -23.30
N MET A 75 -3.22 -7.25 -22.92
CA MET A 75 -2.06 -6.51 -23.40
C MET A 75 -0.75 -7.17 -22.91
N PRO A 76 0.30 -7.25 -23.76
CA PRO A 76 1.61 -7.73 -23.32
C PRO A 76 2.13 -6.95 -22.11
N PHE A 77 2.79 -7.65 -21.18
CA PHE A 77 3.16 -7.07 -19.90
C PHE A 77 4.14 -5.88 -20.03
N ASP A 78 5.05 -5.90 -21.00
CA ASP A 78 5.96 -4.78 -21.24
C ASP A 78 5.24 -3.55 -21.81
N GLU A 79 4.20 -3.74 -22.63
CA GLU A 79 3.34 -2.63 -23.07
C GLU A 79 2.55 -2.04 -21.90
N CYS A 80 2.11 -2.89 -20.96
CA CYS A 80 1.51 -2.42 -19.70
C CYS A 80 2.47 -1.52 -18.92
N LYS A 81 3.75 -1.90 -18.79
CA LYS A 81 4.77 -1.05 -18.12
C LYS A 81 4.88 0.31 -18.78
N GLU A 82 4.98 0.37 -20.10
CA GLU A 82 5.13 1.63 -20.83
C GLU A 82 3.88 2.51 -20.72
N LEU A 83 2.69 1.90 -20.78
CA LEU A 83 1.43 2.59 -20.57
C LEU A 83 1.38 3.23 -19.18
N LEU A 84 1.78 2.50 -18.14
CA LEU A 84 1.78 3.00 -16.77
C LEU A 84 2.83 4.10 -16.55
N LYS A 85 4.07 3.93 -17.04
CA LYS A 85 5.12 4.96 -16.96
C LYS A 85 4.68 6.30 -17.54
N LYS A 86 3.90 6.26 -18.63
CA LYS A 86 3.41 7.48 -19.30
C LYS A 86 2.36 8.21 -18.46
N ASN A 87 1.47 7.48 -17.81
CA ASN A 87 0.24 8.03 -17.24
C ASN A 87 0.26 8.19 -15.71
N ILE A 88 0.97 7.33 -15.00
CA ILE A 88 1.10 7.41 -13.55
C ILE A 88 2.08 8.53 -13.18
N LYS A 89 1.71 9.31 -12.16
CA LYS A 89 2.51 10.39 -11.59
C LYS A 89 2.65 10.19 -10.08
N LEU A 90 3.72 10.73 -9.53
CA LEU A 90 3.91 10.79 -8.09
C LEU A 90 2.96 11.81 -7.48
N ASP A 91 2.56 11.52 -6.25
CA ASP A 91 1.91 12.48 -5.37
C ASP A 91 2.81 13.71 -5.13
N THR A 92 2.16 14.85 -4.89
CA THR A 92 2.85 16.12 -4.70
C THR A 92 3.76 16.08 -3.46
N GLY A 93 5.07 16.29 -3.67
CA GLY A 93 6.06 16.33 -2.59
C GLY A 93 6.71 14.99 -2.24
N PHE A 94 6.37 13.89 -2.94
CA PHE A 94 6.93 12.58 -2.63
C PHE A 94 8.45 12.52 -2.85
N LYS A 95 8.98 13.17 -3.89
CA LYS A 95 10.43 13.18 -4.16
C LYS A 95 11.20 13.84 -3.03
N GLU A 96 10.74 15.00 -2.57
CA GLU A 96 11.32 15.74 -1.45
C GLU A 96 11.19 14.96 -0.15
N PHE A 97 10.06 14.26 0.05
CA PHE A 97 9.86 13.38 1.20
C PHE A 97 10.87 12.23 1.21
N PHE A 98 11.03 11.52 0.08
CA PHE A 98 11.95 10.41 -0.03
C PHE A 98 13.41 10.84 0.13
N GLU A 99 13.79 11.97 -0.48
CA GLU A 99 15.14 12.52 -0.33
C GLU A 99 15.45 12.92 1.12
N TRP A 100 14.45 13.45 1.84
CA TRP A 100 14.59 13.69 3.27
C TRP A 100 14.77 12.38 4.06
N CYS A 101 14.02 11.32 3.75
CA CYS A 101 14.19 10.01 4.38
C CYS A 101 15.61 9.48 4.19
N LYS A 102 16.14 9.55 2.96
CA LYS A 102 17.53 9.19 2.63
C LYS A 102 18.54 9.98 3.46
N THR A 103 18.44 11.31 3.45
CA THR A 103 19.37 12.20 4.15
C THR A 103 19.40 11.96 5.66
N ASN A 104 18.28 11.52 6.23
CA ASN A 104 18.14 11.30 7.68
C ASN A 104 18.27 9.83 8.09
N ASN A 105 18.67 8.95 7.16
CA ASN A 105 18.78 7.50 7.38
C ASN A 105 17.49 6.88 7.95
N VAL A 106 16.33 7.35 7.47
CA VAL A 106 15.03 6.77 7.79
C VAL A 106 14.65 5.80 6.66
N PRO A 107 14.60 4.48 6.93
CA PRO A 107 14.19 3.52 5.92
C PRO A 107 12.77 3.79 5.42
N PHE A 108 12.61 3.72 4.09
CA PHE A 108 11.33 3.88 3.41
C PHE A 108 11.03 2.61 2.60
N ILE A 109 9.92 1.94 2.91
CA ILE A 109 9.55 0.65 2.34
C ILE A 109 8.18 0.78 1.68
N ILE A 110 8.05 0.29 0.46
CA ILE A 110 6.75 0.20 -0.23
C ILE A 110 6.08 -1.13 0.10
N VAL A 111 4.82 -1.09 0.52
CA VAL A 111 3.99 -2.26 0.81
C VAL A 111 2.70 -2.19 -0.01
N SER A 112 2.64 -2.93 -1.12
CA SER A 112 1.57 -2.77 -2.12
C SER A 112 0.92 -4.09 -2.51
N SER A 113 -0.38 -4.09 -2.76
CA SER A 113 -1.09 -5.24 -3.33
C SER A 113 -0.91 -5.38 -4.85
N GLY A 114 -0.23 -4.43 -5.49
CA GLY A 114 0.17 -4.50 -6.89
C GLY A 114 1.30 -5.52 -7.15
N MET A 115 1.84 -5.47 -8.36
CA MET A 115 2.85 -6.41 -8.85
C MET A 115 4.24 -5.76 -8.92
N GLU A 116 5.23 -6.36 -8.26
CA GLU A 116 6.58 -5.79 -8.11
C GLU A 116 7.20 -5.31 -9.43
N PRO A 117 7.14 -6.08 -10.54
CA PRO A 117 7.74 -5.64 -11.79
C PRO A 117 7.08 -4.40 -12.42
N LEU A 118 5.78 -4.16 -12.17
CA LEU A 118 5.11 -2.92 -12.59
C LEU A 118 5.48 -1.76 -11.67
N ILE A 119 5.42 -1.98 -10.36
CA ILE A 119 5.76 -0.96 -9.36
C ILE A 119 7.19 -0.49 -9.60
N ARG A 120 8.14 -1.42 -9.74
CA ARG A 120 9.55 -1.12 -10.02
C ARG A 120 9.72 -0.33 -11.30
N ALA A 121 9.03 -0.70 -12.38
CA ALA A 121 9.14 -0.02 -13.67
C ALA A 121 8.64 1.44 -13.60
N VAL A 122 7.52 1.67 -12.91
CA VAL A 122 6.95 3.02 -12.73
C VAL A 122 7.81 3.84 -11.76
N LEU A 123 8.21 3.26 -10.63
CA LEU A 123 9.07 3.90 -9.63
C LEU A 123 10.39 4.38 -10.26
N SER A 124 11.08 3.49 -10.97
CA SER A 124 12.37 3.81 -11.61
C SER A 124 12.24 4.90 -12.67
N ASN A 125 11.14 4.92 -13.43
CA ASN A 125 10.86 6.00 -14.37
C ASN A 125 10.61 7.35 -13.67
N LEU A 126 10.05 7.35 -12.47
CA LEU A 126 9.66 8.56 -11.75
C LEU A 126 10.79 9.15 -10.89
N ILE A 127 11.63 8.32 -10.26
CA ILE A 127 12.72 8.76 -9.36
C ILE A 127 14.13 8.35 -9.80
N GLY A 128 14.27 7.60 -10.89
CA GLY A 128 15.55 7.08 -11.39
C GLY A 128 15.88 5.68 -10.85
N ASP A 129 16.64 4.91 -11.62
CA ASP A 129 16.97 3.50 -11.31
C ASP A 129 17.74 3.34 -9.99
N GLU A 130 18.68 4.25 -9.69
CA GLU A 130 19.48 4.17 -8.47
C GLU A 130 18.62 4.30 -7.21
N ASP A 131 17.76 5.31 -7.18
CA ASP A 131 16.88 5.57 -6.05
C ASP A 131 15.78 4.52 -5.93
N ALA A 132 15.22 4.07 -7.06
CA ALA A 132 14.25 2.99 -7.07
C ALA A 132 14.84 1.65 -6.59
N ALA A 133 16.11 1.36 -6.88
CA ALA A 133 16.78 0.13 -6.41
C ALA A 133 17.05 0.12 -4.90
N ARG A 134 17.06 1.30 -4.25
CA ARG A 134 17.26 1.43 -2.79
C ARG A 134 15.98 1.22 -1.99
N ILE A 135 14.81 1.33 -2.63
CA ILE A 135 13.51 1.17 -1.97
C ILE A 135 13.13 -0.31 -1.99
N ASP A 136 13.03 -0.89 -0.81
CA ASP A 136 12.46 -2.23 -0.64
C ASP A 136 10.97 -2.22 -1.02
N ILE A 137 10.55 -3.21 -1.82
CA ILE A 137 9.16 -3.38 -2.23
C ILE A 137 8.66 -4.73 -1.74
N ILE A 138 7.63 -4.69 -0.90
CA ILE A 138 6.91 -5.85 -0.40
C ILE A 138 5.55 -5.86 -1.12
N SER A 139 5.44 -6.66 -2.18
CA SER A 139 4.20 -6.76 -2.96
C SER A 139 3.94 -8.16 -3.51
N ASN A 140 2.86 -8.33 -4.27
CA ASN A 140 2.69 -9.50 -5.12
C ASN A 140 3.74 -9.50 -6.25
N ASN A 141 3.89 -10.64 -6.93
CA ASN A 141 4.82 -10.79 -8.05
C ASN A 141 4.08 -11.28 -9.30
N VAL A 142 4.81 -11.54 -10.39
CA VAL A 142 4.29 -12.00 -11.67
C VAL A 142 5.04 -13.24 -12.11
N ARG A 143 4.30 -14.23 -12.62
CA ARG A 143 4.82 -15.37 -13.34
C ARG A 143 4.51 -15.17 -14.82
N PHE A 144 5.51 -15.35 -15.67
CA PHE A 144 5.37 -15.35 -17.12
C PHE A 144 5.33 -16.78 -17.63
N ASP A 145 4.37 -17.06 -18.50
CA ASP A 145 4.28 -18.34 -19.20
C ASP A 145 5.00 -18.28 -20.55
N ALA A 146 5.27 -19.46 -21.12
CA ALA A 146 6.08 -19.59 -22.33
C ALA A 146 5.45 -18.94 -23.58
N ASP A 147 4.13 -18.74 -23.56
CA ASP A 147 3.37 -18.06 -24.62
C ASP A 147 3.34 -16.54 -24.47
N GLY A 148 4.01 -15.99 -23.44
CA GLY A 148 4.04 -14.57 -23.15
C GLY A 148 2.86 -14.06 -22.30
N SER A 149 1.92 -14.93 -21.92
CA SER A 149 0.90 -14.58 -20.94
C SER A 149 1.51 -14.43 -19.54
N TRP A 150 0.83 -13.68 -18.68
CA TRP A 150 1.32 -13.37 -17.34
C TRP A 150 0.22 -13.57 -16.30
N HIS A 151 0.63 -14.02 -15.13
CA HIS A 151 -0.27 -14.32 -14.02
C HIS A 151 0.29 -13.74 -12.72
N ILE A 152 -0.60 -13.20 -11.90
CA ILE A 152 -0.23 -12.74 -10.57
C ILE A 152 0.20 -13.91 -9.68
N VAL A 153 1.31 -13.70 -8.96
CA VAL A 153 1.75 -14.53 -7.85
C VAL A 153 1.42 -13.79 -6.56
N TYR A 154 0.36 -14.23 -5.90
CA TYR A 154 -0.05 -13.67 -4.61
C TYR A 154 1.01 -13.96 -3.54
N ARG A 155 1.40 -12.91 -2.80
CA ARG A 155 2.32 -13.02 -1.67
C ARG A 155 1.74 -13.90 -0.58
N HIS A 156 0.46 -13.75 -0.26
CA HIS A 156 -0.23 -14.53 0.75
C HIS A 156 -1.35 -15.35 0.11
N PRO A 157 -1.02 -16.52 -0.49
CA PRO A 157 -2.00 -17.37 -1.13
C PRO A 157 -2.92 -18.04 -0.11
N GLU A 158 -4.07 -18.50 -0.58
CA GLU A 158 -4.92 -19.41 0.19
C GLU A 158 -4.20 -20.71 0.53
N ARG A 159 -4.47 -21.20 1.74
CA ARG A 159 -4.27 -22.61 2.06
C ARG A 159 -5.64 -23.22 2.39
N SER A 160 -6.00 -24.28 1.69
CA SER A 160 -7.02 -25.21 2.18
C SER A 160 -6.42 -25.93 3.38
N GLY A 161 -6.93 -25.65 4.58
CA GLY A 161 -6.57 -26.41 5.77
C GLY A 161 -7.17 -27.81 5.67
N ALA A 162 -6.38 -28.81 5.27
CA ALA A 162 -6.81 -30.20 5.17
C ALA A 162 -7.19 -30.86 6.51
N GLU A 163 -7.08 -30.17 7.65
CA GLU A 163 -7.37 -30.75 8.97
C GLU A 163 -8.40 -30.00 9.82
N SER A 164 -8.92 -28.85 9.37
CA SER A 164 -9.90 -28.09 10.17
C SER A 164 -11.05 -27.44 9.38
N GLY A 165 -11.10 -27.60 8.06
CA GLY A 165 -12.19 -27.03 7.24
C GLY A 165 -12.28 -25.49 7.26
N ALA A 166 -11.38 -24.81 7.97
CA ALA A 166 -11.29 -23.36 8.00
C ALA A 166 -10.41 -22.88 6.85
N ILE A 167 -11.02 -22.16 5.91
CA ILE A 167 -10.29 -21.36 4.93
C ILE A 167 -9.66 -20.19 5.70
N VAL A 168 -8.33 -20.17 5.82
CA VAL A 168 -7.62 -19.02 6.41
C VAL A 168 -7.21 -18.06 5.29
N CYS A 169 -8.21 -17.35 4.79
CA CYS A 169 -8.06 -16.28 3.80
C CYS A 169 -7.69 -14.95 4.49
N SER A 170 -6.80 -14.14 3.90
CA SER A 170 -6.95 -12.69 4.07
C SER A 170 -8.12 -12.16 3.23
N GLY A 171 -8.54 -12.87 2.18
CA GLY A 171 -9.48 -12.33 1.18
C GLY A 171 -8.87 -11.22 0.31
N PHE A 172 -7.69 -10.71 0.68
CA PHE A 172 -6.98 -9.62 0.03
C PHE A 172 -5.81 -10.07 -0.87
N GLY A 173 -5.31 -11.31 -0.71
CA GLY A 173 -4.14 -11.83 -1.46
C GLY A 173 -2.78 -11.28 -1.00
N HIS A 174 -2.77 -10.10 -0.38
CA HIS A 174 -1.62 -9.52 0.33
C HIS A 174 -2.08 -8.92 1.67
N ASP A 175 -1.73 -9.59 2.78
CA ASP A 175 -1.90 -9.03 4.13
C ASP A 175 -0.71 -8.12 4.48
N LYS A 176 -0.91 -6.81 4.41
CA LYS A 176 0.14 -5.82 4.62
C LYS A 176 0.63 -5.79 6.07
N SER A 177 -0.16 -6.27 7.03
CA SER A 177 0.26 -6.37 8.44
C SER A 177 1.52 -7.23 8.61
N GLN A 178 1.68 -8.27 7.79
CA GLN A 178 2.84 -9.16 7.86
C GLN A 178 4.16 -8.47 7.47
N ALA A 179 4.12 -7.30 6.82
CA ALA A 179 5.29 -6.46 6.60
C ALA A 179 5.68 -5.63 7.85
N ILE A 180 4.72 -5.38 8.75
CA ILE A 180 4.87 -4.49 9.91
C ILE A 180 5.16 -5.30 11.18
N LEU A 181 4.45 -6.41 11.39
CA LEU A 181 4.53 -7.23 12.59
C LEU A 181 5.97 -7.66 12.95
N PRO A 182 6.84 -8.07 12.01
CA PRO A 182 8.21 -8.46 12.35
C PRO A 182 9.04 -7.34 12.99
N TYR A 183 8.75 -6.07 12.70
CA TYR A 183 9.41 -4.94 13.36
C TYR A 183 8.97 -4.76 14.82
N ARG A 184 7.74 -5.16 15.15
CA ARG A 184 7.19 -5.06 16.52
C ARG A 184 7.79 -6.10 17.46
N ASP A 185 8.24 -7.22 16.90
CA ASP A 185 8.89 -8.31 17.63
C ASP A 185 10.40 -8.09 17.84
N LEU A 186 10.96 -6.98 17.31
CA LEU A 186 12.36 -6.64 17.55
C LEU A 186 12.58 -6.21 19.01
N PRO A 187 13.71 -6.60 19.63
CA PRO A 187 14.07 -6.15 20.98
C PRO A 187 14.13 -4.61 21.10
N HIS A 188 14.61 -3.95 20.05
CA HIS A 188 14.62 -2.51 19.89
C HIS A 188 13.66 -2.14 18.75
N ARG A 189 12.37 -2.05 19.07
CA ARG A 189 11.35 -1.73 18.07
C ARG A 189 11.53 -0.28 17.57
N PRO A 190 11.57 -0.05 16.25
CA PRO A 190 11.44 1.30 15.71
C PRO A 190 10.05 1.86 15.95
N THR A 191 9.91 3.18 15.91
CA THR A 191 8.60 3.83 15.71
C THR A 191 8.18 3.61 14.25
N LEU A 192 7.00 3.01 14.06
CA LEU A 192 6.48 2.63 12.74
C LEU A 192 5.50 3.66 12.23
N LEU A 193 5.82 4.29 11.10
CA LEU A 193 4.92 5.20 10.41
C LEU A 193 4.36 4.48 9.18
N PHE A 194 3.05 4.50 8.99
CA PHE A 194 2.40 3.87 7.83
C PHE A 194 1.58 4.89 7.05
N PHE A 195 1.72 4.90 5.73
CA PHE A 195 0.93 5.71 4.81
C PHE A 195 0.03 4.81 3.96
N GLY A 196 -1.26 5.11 3.89
CA GLY A 196 -2.20 4.36 3.07
C GLY A 196 -3.45 5.16 2.71
N ASP A 197 -4.27 4.62 1.82
CA ASP A 197 -5.48 5.26 1.31
C ASP A 197 -6.69 4.33 1.21
N GLY A 198 -6.50 3.01 1.24
CA GLY A 198 -7.52 2.06 0.79
C GLY A 198 -7.86 0.91 1.74
N VAL A 199 -8.82 0.10 1.32
CA VAL A 199 -9.30 -1.09 2.06
C VAL A 199 -8.17 -2.07 2.36
N SER A 200 -7.22 -2.25 1.44
CA SER A 200 -6.13 -3.21 1.62
C SER A 200 -5.17 -2.83 2.77
N ASP A 201 -5.14 -1.56 3.16
CA ASP A 201 -4.32 -1.02 4.24
C ASP A 201 -4.93 -1.21 5.63
N MET A 202 -6.22 -1.55 5.72
CA MET A 202 -6.90 -1.75 7.01
C MET A 202 -6.19 -2.80 7.88
N SER A 203 -5.59 -3.81 7.24
CA SER A 203 -4.76 -4.82 7.92
C SER A 203 -3.53 -4.20 8.58
N ALA A 204 -2.84 -3.29 7.91
CA ALA A 204 -1.65 -2.59 8.39
C ALA A 204 -1.97 -1.50 9.42
N ALA A 205 -3.13 -0.84 9.28
CA ALA A 205 -3.54 0.34 10.04
C ALA A 205 -3.43 0.16 11.56
N LYS A 206 -3.80 -1.01 12.08
CA LYS A 206 -3.80 -1.30 13.53
C LYS A 206 -2.41 -1.55 14.11
N HIS A 207 -1.37 -1.66 13.28
CA HIS A 207 -0.03 -2.06 13.70
C HIS A 207 1.02 -0.95 13.60
N ALA A 208 0.69 0.19 12.98
CA ALA A 208 1.53 1.38 12.95
C ALA A 208 1.43 2.17 14.26
N ASP A 209 2.51 2.86 14.63
CA ASP A 209 2.51 3.81 15.75
C ASP A 209 1.99 5.18 15.30
N VAL A 210 2.28 5.57 14.05
CA VAL A 210 1.70 6.76 13.41
C VAL A 210 1.11 6.37 12.06
N LEU A 211 -0.22 6.38 11.96
CA LEU A 211 -0.94 6.11 10.73
C LEU A 211 -1.26 7.42 10.00
N PHE A 212 -0.85 7.53 8.74
CA PHE A 212 -1.25 8.57 7.81
C PHE A 212 -2.28 7.99 6.83
N ALA A 213 -3.51 8.50 6.90
CA ALA A 213 -4.59 8.12 5.99
C ALA A 213 -4.77 9.23 4.95
N LYS A 214 -4.61 8.89 3.68
CA LYS A 214 -4.75 9.83 2.56
C LYS A 214 -6.17 10.38 2.54
N ASN A 215 -6.34 11.69 2.31
CA ASN A 215 -7.65 12.35 2.29
C ASN A 215 -7.75 13.40 1.17
N ASP A 216 -7.42 13.00 -0.04
CA ASP A 216 -7.56 13.78 -1.27
C ASP A 216 -8.67 13.27 -2.20
N LYS A 217 -9.27 12.11 -1.88
CA LYS A 217 -10.43 11.55 -2.56
C LYS A 217 -11.73 12.27 -2.18
N PRO A 218 -12.76 12.28 -3.05
CA PRO A 218 -14.08 12.79 -2.72
C PRO A 218 -14.66 12.15 -1.44
N GLU A 219 -15.58 12.86 -0.77
CA GLU A 219 -16.29 12.32 0.41
C GLU A 219 -16.99 11.00 0.06
N GLY A 220 -16.82 9.98 0.90
CA GLY A 220 -17.37 8.63 0.68
C GLY A 220 -16.47 7.68 -0.13
N GLU A 221 -15.28 8.12 -0.55
CA GLU A 221 -14.29 7.28 -1.25
C GLU A 221 -12.99 7.08 -0.46
N ASN A 222 -12.98 7.48 0.82
CA ASN A 222 -11.84 7.35 1.72
C ASN A 222 -12.04 6.19 2.71
N ASP A 223 -11.97 4.97 2.17
CA ASP A 223 -12.27 3.75 2.91
C ASP A 223 -11.41 3.59 4.17
N LEU A 224 -10.11 3.95 4.10
CA LEU A 224 -9.20 3.81 5.24
C LEU A 224 -9.53 4.80 6.35
N ALA A 225 -9.78 6.08 6.04
CA ALA A 225 -10.12 7.08 7.06
C ALA A 225 -11.47 6.76 7.72
N GLU A 226 -12.47 6.35 6.94
CA GLU A 226 -13.78 5.94 7.46
C GLU A 226 -13.68 4.71 8.37
N TYR A 227 -12.93 3.70 7.94
CA TYR A 227 -12.63 2.53 8.77
C TYR A 227 -11.95 2.91 10.07
N CYS A 228 -10.90 3.74 10.01
CA CYS A 228 -10.19 4.16 11.20
C CYS A 228 -11.07 4.98 12.15
N LYS A 229 -11.97 5.81 11.61
CA LYS A 229 -12.97 6.54 12.41
C LYS A 229 -13.94 5.58 13.10
N LYS A 230 -14.48 4.60 12.37
CA LYS A 230 -15.41 3.59 12.90
C LYS A 230 -14.78 2.71 13.98
N GLU A 231 -13.52 2.31 13.78
CA GLU A 231 -12.79 1.41 14.68
C GLU A 231 -12.04 2.15 15.81
N GLY A 232 -12.10 3.47 15.85
CA GLY A 232 -11.40 4.28 16.86
C GLY A 232 -9.87 4.27 16.74
N ILE A 233 -9.34 4.02 15.54
CA ILE A 233 -7.90 3.97 15.28
C ILE A 233 -7.36 5.41 15.15
N PRO A 234 -6.38 5.82 15.98
CA PRO A 234 -5.69 7.10 15.81
C PRO A 234 -4.95 7.16 14.48
N HIS A 235 -5.15 8.24 13.73
CA HIS A 235 -4.54 8.47 12.42
C HIS A 235 -4.46 9.96 12.14
N ILE A 236 -3.62 10.34 11.19
CA ILE A 236 -3.42 11.69 10.70
C ILE A 236 -3.93 11.72 9.27
N LEU A 237 -4.83 12.65 8.96
CA LEU A 237 -5.26 12.86 7.59
C LEU A 237 -4.20 13.67 6.85
N PHE A 238 -3.84 13.25 5.64
CA PHE A 238 -2.93 14.01 4.78
C PHE A 238 -3.45 14.06 3.35
N ARG A 239 -3.28 15.19 2.68
CA ARG A 239 -3.64 15.32 1.25
C ARG A 239 -2.47 14.98 0.34
N THR A 240 -1.25 15.36 0.72
CA THR A 240 -0.06 15.18 -0.10
C THR A 240 1.16 14.90 0.78
N PHE A 241 2.19 14.26 0.23
CA PHE A 241 3.47 14.03 0.92
C PHE A 241 4.16 15.33 1.32
N ALA A 242 3.96 16.42 0.55
CA ALA A 242 4.38 17.76 0.95
C ALA A 242 3.75 18.21 2.28
N GLY A 243 2.47 17.91 2.50
CA GLY A 243 1.76 18.22 3.75
C GLY A 243 2.09 17.27 4.90
N ALA A 244 2.45 16.01 4.61
CA ALA A 244 2.83 15.05 5.63
C ALA A 244 4.27 15.23 6.13
N LEU A 245 5.20 15.68 5.27
CA LEU A 245 6.62 15.79 5.60
C LEU A 245 6.91 16.60 6.87
N PRO A 246 6.29 17.78 7.13
CA PRO A 246 6.53 18.53 8.36
C PRO A 246 6.14 17.74 9.63
N ILE A 247 5.07 16.96 9.57
CA ILE A 247 4.59 16.16 10.70
C ILE A 247 5.57 15.01 10.96
N VAL A 248 6.02 14.32 9.91
CA VAL A 248 7.03 13.26 10.03
C VAL A 248 8.33 13.81 10.62
N LYS A 249 8.80 14.95 10.12
CA LYS A 249 9.97 15.66 10.67
C LYS A 249 9.82 15.95 12.16
N ASP A 250 8.68 16.47 12.58
CA ASP A 250 8.43 16.76 14.00
C ASP A 250 8.53 15.52 14.89
N VAL A 251 8.01 14.38 14.43
CA VAL A 251 8.07 13.11 15.16
C VAL A 251 9.49 12.55 15.18
N VAL A 252 10.16 12.48 14.02
CA VAL A 252 11.49 11.88 13.89
C VAL A 252 12.56 12.70 14.61
N GLU A 253 12.45 14.02 14.60
CA GLU A 253 13.38 14.93 15.26
C GLU A 253 13.04 15.15 16.76
N GLY A 254 11.99 14.51 17.27
CA GLY A 254 11.59 14.58 18.68
C GLY A 254 10.97 15.91 19.10
N ARG A 255 10.55 16.76 18.15
CA ARG A 255 9.79 17.99 18.44
C ARG A 255 8.37 17.70 18.91
N LYS A 256 7.79 16.58 18.46
CA LYS A 256 6.49 16.07 18.90
C LYS A 256 6.61 14.60 19.27
N SER A 257 5.92 14.20 20.33
CA SER A 257 5.67 12.78 20.60
C SER A 257 4.68 12.20 19.58
N VAL A 258 4.61 10.88 19.49
CA VAL A 258 3.62 10.16 18.67
C VAL A 258 2.20 10.58 19.06
N GLU A 259 1.92 10.67 20.36
CA GLU A 259 0.62 11.07 20.89
C GLU A 259 0.28 12.51 20.52
N GLN A 260 1.26 13.42 20.58
CA GLN A 260 1.07 14.82 20.18
C GLN A 260 0.78 14.94 18.68
N ALA A 261 1.49 14.20 17.83
CA ALA A 261 1.25 14.20 16.38
C ALA A 261 -0.15 13.67 16.05
N LEU A 262 -0.59 12.59 16.70
CA LEU A 262 -1.93 12.03 16.54
C LEU A 262 -3.03 12.95 17.10
N ALA A 263 -2.73 13.77 18.11
CA ALA A 263 -3.66 14.71 18.72
C ALA A 263 -3.95 15.95 17.86
N VAL A 264 -3.08 16.31 16.90
CA VAL A 264 -3.31 17.42 15.94
C VAL A 264 -4.65 17.25 15.20
N ARG A 265 -5.16 16.02 15.11
CA ARG A 265 -6.49 15.68 14.55
C ARG A 265 -7.68 16.26 15.33
N ASN A 266 -7.58 16.47 16.64
CA ASN A 266 -8.76 16.81 17.45
C ASN A 266 -9.18 18.29 17.37
N ALA A 267 -8.38 19.16 16.76
CA ALA A 267 -8.64 20.60 16.74
C ALA A 267 -9.41 21.10 15.50
N GLU A 268 -9.48 20.31 14.42
CA GLU A 268 -10.03 20.76 13.12
C GLU A 268 -11.29 20.00 12.65
N GLN A 269 -11.92 19.20 13.53
CA GLN A 269 -13.31 18.75 13.30
C GLN A 269 -14.25 19.60 14.16
N PRO A 270 -15.18 20.39 13.58
CA PRO A 270 -16.27 20.90 14.38
C PRO A 270 -17.04 19.70 14.95
N ALA A 271 -17.32 19.76 16.26
CA ALA A 271 -18.26 18.85 16.90
C ALA A 271 -19.58 18.86 16.11
N ALA A 272 -20.15 17.68 15.90
CA ALA A 272 -21.41 17.46 15.21
C ALA A 272 -22.56 18.35 15.74
#